data_AF-A0A0C3ND40-F1
#
_entry.id   AF-A0A0C3ND40-F1
#
_cell.length_a   1.000
_cell.length_b   1.000
_cell.length_c   1.000
_cell.angle_alpha   90.00
_cell.angle_beta   90.00
_cell.angle_gamma   90.00
#
_symmetry.space_group_name_H-M   'P 1'
#
loop_
_entity.id
_entity.type
_entity.pdbx_description
1 polymer ?
#
loop_
_entity_poly.entity_id
_entity_poly.type
_entity_poly.pdbx_seq_one_letter_code
_entity_poly.pdbx_strand_id
1 'polypeptide(L)' 'PLQSNGYDCGLWVLAQVAAVLRGYDITNLREGNMIAFRCYLQSLILSIPLSGM' A
#
# COMPACT_ATOMS: atom_id res chain seq x y z
N PRO A 1 4.03 -2.79 -12.21
CA PRO A 1 2.81 -3.62 -12.21
C PRO A 1 1.79 -2.99 -13.17
N LEU A 2 1.08 -3.78 -13.97
CA LEU A 2 0.04 -3.28 -14.87
C LEU A 2 -1.31 -3.37 -14.14
N GLN A 3 -1.97 -2.23 -14.01
CA GLN A 3 -3.32 -2.14 -13.45
C GLN A 3 -4.35 -2.17 -14.58
N SER A 4 -5.36 -3.01 -14.40
CA SER A 4 -6.51 -3.20 -15.28
C SER A 4 -7.74 -2.41 -14.81
N ASN A 5 -7.88 -2.20 -13.50
CA ASN A 5 -8.99 -1.43 -12.93
C ASN A 5 -8.71 0.09 -12.94
N GLY A 6 -9.72 0.93 -12.76
CA GLY A 6 -9.57 2.39 -12.85
C GLY A 6 -9.19 3.10 -11.54
N TYR A 7 -9.03 2.40 -10.41
CA TYR A 7 -9.07 3.03 -9.08
C TYR A 7 -7.96 2.62 -8.09
N ASP A 8 -7.16 1.60 -8.38
CA ASP A 8 -6.08 1.14 -7.49
C ASP A 8 -4.71 1.79 -7.76
N CYS A 9 -4.62 2.80 -8.65
CA CYS A 9 -3.33 3.37 -9.06
C CYS A 9 -2.58 3.99 -7.89
N GLY A 10 -3.29 4.67 -7.00
CA GLY A 10 -2.72 5.18 -5.75
C GLY A 10 -2.20 4.06 -4.84
N LEU A 11 -2.90 2.92 -4.77
CA LEU A 11 -2.43 1.77 -3.97
C LEU A 11 -1.15 1.17 -4.55
N TRP A 12 -1.04 1.07 -5.87
CA TRP A 12 0.17 0.58 -6.52
C TRP A 12 1.39 1.47 -6.25
N VAL A 13 1.20 2.79 -6.28
CA VAL A 13 2.26 3.75 -5.92
C VAL A 13 2.67 3.57 -4.46
N LEU A 14 1.72 3.52 -3.52
CA LEU A 14 2.01 3.32 -2.10
C LEU A 14 2.69 1.99 -1.82
N ALA A 15 2.30 0.91 -2.52
CA ALA A 15 2.94 -0.39 -2.41
C ALA A 15 4.40 -0.32 -2.87
N GLN A 16 4.69 0.35 -4.00
CA GLN A 16 6.05 0.49 -4.50
C GLN A 16 6.91 1.34 -3.58
N VAL A 17 6.38 2.45 -3.06
CA VAL A 17 7.08 3.27 -2.05
C VAL A 17 7.40 2.43 -0.81
N ALA A 18 6.44 1.65 -0.31
CA ALA A 18 6.65 0.79 0.86
C ALA A 18 7.67 -0.32 0.62
N ALA A 19 7.76 -0.86 -0.60
CA ALA A 19 8.78 -1.84 -0.99
C ALA A 19 10.18 -1.21 -0.99
N VAL A 20 10.34 -0.06 -1.65
CA VAL A 20 11.62 0.66 -1.72
C VAL A 20 12.11 1.05 -0.34
N LEU A 21 11.24 1.58 0.53
CA LEU A 21 11.59 1.94 1.91
C LEU A 21 12.01 0.73 2.76
N ARG A 22 11.64 -0.49 2.37
CA ARG A 22 12.03 -1.74 3.01
C ARG A 22 13.23 -2.42 2.36
N GLY A 23 13.85 -1.78 1.36
CA GLY A 23 15.01 -2.31 0.64
C GLY A 23 14.67 -3.32 -0.45
N TYR A 24 13.42 -3.35 -0.94
CA TYR A 24 13.00 -4.20 -2.05
C TYR A 24 12.78 -3.39 -3.32
N ASP A 25 13.23 -3.92 -4.46
CA ASP A 25 13.04 -3.29 -5.77
C ASP A 25 11.59 -3.39 -6.28
N ILE A 26 10.89 -4.46 -5.92
CA ILE A 26 9.54 -4.76 -6.38
C ILE A 26 8.63 -5.16 -5.23
N THR A 27 7.32 -4.91 -5.39
CA THR A 27 6.31 -5.23 -4.36
C THR A 27 5.94 -6.71 -4.32
N ASN A 28 6.11 -7.43 -5.43
CA ASN A 28 5.57 -8.77 -5.69
C ASN A 28 4.05 -8.91 -5.45
N LEU A 29 3.29 -7.81 -5.45
CA LEU A 29 1.83 -7.82 -5.33
C LEU A 29 1.17 -8.00 -6.70
N ARG A 30 -0.03 -8.59 -6.70
CA ARG A 30 -0.96 -8.70 -7.83
C ARG A 30 -2.23 -7.90 -7.53
N GLU A 31 -3.06 -7.68 -8.54
CA GLU A 31 -4.32 -6.92 -8.37
C GLU A 31 -5.23 -7.51 -7.29
N GLY A 32 -5.34 -8.83 -7.23
CA GLY A 32 -6.11 -9.50 -6.16
C GLY A 32 -5.59 -9.23 -4.74
N ASN A 33 -4.35 -8.74 -4.59
CA ASN A 33 -3.78 -8.36 -3.30
C ASN A 33 -4.10 -6.91 -2.91
N MET A 34 -4.62 -6.07 -3.82
CA MET A 34 -4.85 -4.64 -3.56
C MET A 34 -5.86 -4.40 -2.44
N ILE A 35 -6.88 -5.27 -2.32
CA ILE A 35 -7.85 -5.21 -1.22
C ILE A 35 -7.15 -5.42 0.13
N ALA A 36 -6.33 -6.46 0.24
CA ALA A 36 -5.58 -6.74 1.47
C ALA A 36 -4.59 -5.63 1.80
N PHE A 37 -3.89 -5.09 0.78
CA PHE A 37 -2.97 -3.97 0.97
C PHE A 37 -3.68 -2.69 1.42
N ARG A 38 -4.89 -2.41 0.92
CA ARG A 38 -5.75 -1.31 1.37
C ARG A 38 -6.11 -1.45 2.85
N CYS A 39 -6.55 -2.64 3.28
CA CYS A 39 -6.85 -2.90 4.69
C CYS A 39 -5.60 -2.74 5.57
N TYR A 40 -4.45 -3.23 5.10
CA TYR A 40 -3.18 -3.06 5.79
C TYR A 40 -2.82 -1.58 5.99
N LEU A 41 -2.92 -0.75 4.94
CA LEU A 41 -2.70 0.69 5.03
C LEU A 41 -3.67 1.35 6.01
N GLN A 42 -4.94 0.98 5.99
CA GLN A 42 -5.94 1.49 6.91
C GLN A 42 -5.57 1.18 8.37
N SER A 43 -5.16 -0.06 8.68
CA SER A 43 -4.71 -0.44 10.01
C SER A 43 -3.49 0.36 10.46
N LEU A 44 -2.54 0.63 9.56
CA LEU A 44 -1.39 1.49 9.86
C LEU A 44 -1.82 2.92 10.18
N ILE A 45 -2.71 3.51 9.38
CA ILE A 45 -3.20 4.89 9.59
C ILE A 45 -3.91 5.00 10.94
N LEU A 46 -4.76 4.03 11.28
CA LEU A 46 -5.44 3.98 12.57
C LEU A 46 -4.50 3.79 13.76
N SER A 47 -3.29 3.27 13.51
CA SER A 47 -2.25 3.07 14.53
C SER A 47 -1.31 4.27 14.65
N ILE A 48 -1.45 5.32 13.83
CA ILE A 48 -0.67 6.55 13.98
C ILE A 48 -1.08 7.19 15.30
N PRO A 49 -0.16 7.38 16.26
CA PRO A 49 -0.48 8.06 17.50
C PRO A 49 -0.99 9.46 17.19
N LEU A 50 -2.12 9.83 17.79
CA LEU A 50 -2.54 11.22 17.77
C LEU A 50 -1.56 11.98 18.67
N SER A 51 -0.60 12.69 18.08
CA SER A 51 0.25 13.61 18.83
C SER A 51 -0.63 14.70 19.45
N GLY A 52 -1.03 14.52 20.71
CA GLY A 52 -1.84 15.50 21.43
C GLY A 52 -2.79 15.01 22.51
N MET A 53 -2.57 13.85 23.15
CA MET A 53 -3.18 13.52 24.45
C MET A 53 -2.12 13.06 25.45
#